data_AF-A0A1Y4Q876-F1
#
_entry.id   AF-A0A1Y4Q876-F1
#
_cell.length_a   1.000
_cell.length_b   1.000
_cell.length_c   1.000
_cell.angle_alpha   90.00
_cell.angle_beta   90.00
_cell.angle_gamma   90.00
#
_symmetry.space_group_name_H-M   'P 1'
#
loop_
_entity.id
_entity.type
_entity.pdbx_description
1 polymer ?
#
loop_
_entity_poly.entity_id
_entity_poly.type
_entity_poly.pdbx_seq_one_letter_code
_entity_poly.pdbx_strand_id
1 'polypeptide(L)'
;MDMCESLMNFYNQGINEGINQGIDKGINLGVNKETLQKTKQIFKHFYPHEDSNVLNNLTKKQLDTIFTMLLDQEPLDKIKNITKNCH
;
A
#
# COMPACT_ATOMS: atom_id res chain seq x y z
N MET A 1 -20.88 -37.69 14.65
CA MET A 1 -20.66 -36.23 14.69
C MET A 1 -22.03 -35.61 14.78
N ASP A 2 -22.32 -34.92 15.88
CA ASP A 2 -23.64 -34.33 16.14
C ASP A 2 -23.89 -33.19 15.12
N MET A 3 -25.11 -33.09 14.59
CA MET A 3 -25.49 -32.05 13.63
C MET A 3 -25.25 -30.64 14.22
N CYS A 4 -25.51 -30.49 15.52
CA CYS A 4 -25.27 -29.24 16.25
C CYS A 4 -23.78 -28.89 16.31
N GLU A 5 -22.92 -29.89 16.54
CA GLU A 5 -21.47 -29.72 16.58
C GLU A 5 -20.92 -29.30 15.20
N SER A 6 -21.39 -29.95 14.13
CA SER A 6 -21.03 -29.59 12.76
C SER A 6 -21.44 -28.15 12.40
N LEU A 7 -22.64 -27.72 12.81
CA LEU A 7 -23.13 -26.37 12.56
C LEU A 7 -22.28 -25.32 13.31
N MET A 8 -21.97 -25.57 14.59
CA MET A 8 -21.11 -24.69 15.39
C MET A 8 -19.71 -24.56 14.78
N ASN A 9 -19.14 -25.67 14.30
CA ASN A 9 -17.85 -25.66 13.63
C ASN A 9 -17.87 -24.82 12.35
N PHE A 10 -18.92 -24.94 11.53
CA PHE A 10 -19.09 -24.14 10.32
C PHE A 10 -19.16 -22.64 10.63
N TYR A 11 -19.97 -22.23 11.62
CA TYR A 11 -20.05 -20.83 12.03
C TYR A 11 -18.71 -20.30 12.54
N ASN A 12 -18.02 -21.06 13.38
CA ASN A 12 -16.71 -20.67 13.90
C ASN A 12 -15.67 -20.53 12.79
N GLN A 13 -15.69 -21.40 11.77
CA GLN A 13 -14.83 -21.27 10.59
C GLN A 13 -15.12 -19.97 9.83
N GLY A 14 -16.38 -19.67 9.55
CA GLY A 14 -16.76 -18.44 8.86
C GLY A 14 -16.35 -17.17 9.61
N ILE A 15 -16.52 -17.15 10.94
CA ILE A 15 -16.06 -16.03 11.79
C ILE A 15 -14.53 -15.89 11.71
N ASN A 16 -13.80 -16.99 11.87
CA ASN A 16 -12.33 -16.96 11.84
C ASN A 16 -11.80 -16.52 10.47
N GLU A 17 -12.39 -17.01 9.38
CA GLU A 17 -12.03 -16.57 8.02
C GLU A 17 -12.32 -15.08 7.82
N GLY A 18 -13.48 -14.61 8.27
CA GLY A 18 -13.85 -13.19 8.19
C GLY A 18 -12.89 -12.28 8.96
N ILE A 19 -12.51 -12.68 10.18
CA ILE A 19 -11.54 -11.95 11.01
C ILE A 19 -10.17 -11.92 10.32
N ASN A 20 -9.67 -13.07 9.86
CA ASN A 20 -8.37 -13.16 9.21
C ASN A 20 -8.30 -12.30 7.95
N GLN A 21 -9.32 -12.40 7.06
CA GLN A 21 -9.40 -11.56 5.87
C GLN A 21 -9.49 -10.06 6.21
N GLY A 22 -10.22 -9.71 7.28
CA GLY A 22 -10.34 -8.34 7.76
C GLY A 22 -9.01 -7.77 8.24
N ILE A 23 -8.27 -8.55 9.05
CA ILE A 23 -6.94 -8.19 9.55
C ILE A 23 -5.96 -8.03 8.38
N ASP A 24 -5.91 -8.98 7.46
CA ASP A 24 -4.98 -8.93 6.32
C ASP A 24 -5.23 -7.72 5.42
N LYS A 25 -6.49 -7.42 5.10
CA LYS A 25 -6.87 -6.22 4.35
C LYS A 25 -6.50 -4.94 5.10
N GLY A 26 -6.77 -4.91 6.41
CA GLY A 26 -6.44 -3.77 7.27
C GLY A 26 -4.94 -3.48 7.31
N ILE A 27 -4.12 -4.52 7.52
CA ILE A 27 -2.65 -4.41 7.53
C ILE A 27 -2.15 -3.93 6.16
N ASN A 28 -2.60 -4.53 5.06
CA ASN A 28 -2.17 -4.14 3.72
C ASN A 28 -2.50 -2.67 3.40
N LEU A 29 -3.71 -2.22 3.74
CA LEU A 29 -4.10 -0.81 3.60
C LEU A 29 -3.25 0.12 4.48
N GLY A 30 -2.94 -0.29 5.71
CA GLY A 30 -2.06 0.45 6.62
C GLY A 30 -0.65 0.62 6.06
N VAL A 31 -0.03 -0.48 5.64
CA VAL A 31 1.31 -0.50 5.04
C VAL A 31 1.36 0.37 3.78
N ASN A 32 0.36 0.28 2.90
CA ASN A 32 0.33 1.11 1.68
C ASN A 32 0.22 2.61 2.00
N LYS A 33 -0.58 2.99 3.00
CA LYS A 33 -0.68 4.38 3.45
C LYS A 33 0.63 4.86 4.05
N GLU A 34 1.30 4.03 4.86
CA GLU A 34 2.59 4.35 5.45
C GLU A 34 3.67 4.56 4.38
N THR A 35 3.77 3.65 3.41
CA THR A 35 4.70 3.78 2.28
C THR A 35 4.45 5.09 1.52
N LEU A 36 3.19 5.40 1.17
CA LEU A 36 2.85 6.66 0.50
C LEU A 36 3.31 7.89 1.31
N GLN A 37 3.05 7.91 2.62
CA GLN A 37 3.45 9.03 3.47
C GLN A 37 4.96 9.20 3.54
N LYS A 38 5.71 8.11 3.73
CA LYS A 38 7.19 8.14 3.77
C LYS A 38 7.76 8.62 2.44
N THR A 39 7.29 8.10 1.31
CA THR A 39 7.73 8.54 -0.02
C THR A 39 7.42 10.03 -0.25
N LYS A 40 6.23 10.51 0.16
CA LYS A 40 5.89 11.94 0.07
C LYS A 40 6.81 12.83 0.92
N GLN A 41 7.18 12.38 2.12
CA GLN A 41 8.08 13.14 3.00
C GLN A 41 9.46 13.32 2.35
N ILE A 42 10.05 12.24 1.85
CA ILE A 42 11.35 12.29 1.18
C ILE A 42 11.27 13.09 -0.14
N PHE A 43 10.22 12.87 -0.92
CA PHE A 43 9.99 13.62 -2.15
C PHE A 43 9.95 15.14 -1.89
N LYS A 44 9.20 15.59 -0.88
CA LYS A 44 9.16 17.01 -0.50
C LYS A 44 10.47 17.53 0.05
N HIS A 45 11.27 16.68 0.69
CA HIS A 45 12.60 17.07 1.17
C HIS A 45 13.53 17.41 0.00
N PHE A 46 13.56 16.56 -1.05
CA PHE A 46 14.39 16.80 -2.24
C PHE A 46 13.78 17.80 -3.23
N TYR A 47 12.46 17.86 -3.32
CA TYR A 47 11.73 18.69 -4.27
C TYR A 47 10.65 19.53 -3.55
N PRO A 48 11.03 20.53 -2.75
CA PRO A 48 10.10 21.28 -1.90
C PRO A 48 9.05 22.10 -2.69
N HIS A 49 9.32 22.40 -3.96
CA HIS A 49 8.43 23.14 -4.85
C HIS A 49 7.52 22.27 -5.71
N GLU A 50 7.71 20.94 -5.68
CA GLU A 50 6.92 20.00 -6.48
C GLU A 50 5.69 19.50 -5.71
N ASP A 51 4.59 19.30 -6.42
CA ASP A 51 3.39 18.74 -5.79
C ASP A 51 3.53 17.23 -5.58
N SER A 52 3.70 16.83 -4.32
CA SER A 52 3.72 15.43 -3.88
C SER A 52 2.44 14.64 -4.21
N ASN A 53 1.35 15.30 -4.62
CA ASN A 53 0.13 14.63 -5.09
C ASN A 53 0.34 13.82 -6.37
N VAL A 54 1.44 14.05 -7.11
CA VAL A 54 1.87 13.19 -8.22
C VAL A 54 2.10 11.73 -7.79
N LEU A 55 2.29 11.49 -6.49
CA LEU A 55 2.45 10.17 -5.89
C LEU A 55 1.13 9.52 -5.47
N ASN A 56 0.00 10.24 -5.59
CA ASN A 56 -1.31 9.65 -5.30
C ASN A 56 -1.69 8.61 -6.35
N ASN A 57 -2.49 7.62 -5.96
CA ASN A 57 -3.00 6.56 -6.83
C ASN A 57 -1.92 5.65 -7.45
N LEU A 58 -0.69 5.71 -6.96
CA LEU A 58 0.35 4.76 -7.32
C LEU A 58 0.19 3.45 -6.56
N THR A 59 0.53 2.34 -7.23
CA THR A 59 0.64 1.04 -6.58
C THR A 59 1.78 1.04 -5.56
N LYS A 60 1.72 0.14 -4.56
CA LYS A 60 2.81 -0.07 -3.60
C LYS A 60 4.16 -0.27 -4.30
N LYS A 61 4.18 -1.08 -5.36
CA LYS A 61 5.40 -1.35 -6.14
C LYS A 61 5.97 -0.08 -6.77
N GLN A 62 5.12 0.78 -7.33
CA GLN A 62 5.59 2.07 -7.88
C GLN A 62 6.12 2.98 -6.77
N LEU A 63 5.46 3.04 -5.61
CA LEU A 63 5.93 3.83 -4.47
C LEU A 63 7.26 3.32 -3.92
N ASP A 64 7.45 2.01 -3.80
CA ASP A 64 8.71 1.39 -3.39
C ASP A 64 9.83 1.72 -4.38
N THR A 65 9.57 1.63 -5.69
CA THR A 65 10.56 2.02 -6.72
C THR A 65 10.93 3.50 -6.63
N ILE A 66 9.94 4.39 -6.49
CA ILE A 66 10.19 5.83 -6.35
C ILE A 66 10.96 6.13 -5.07
N PHE A 67 10.63 5.45 -3.97
CA PHE A 67 11.34 5.58 -2.69
C PHE A 67 12.83 5.27 -2.87
N THR A 68 13.17 4.16 -3.52
CA THR A 68 14.57 3.81 -3.82
C THR A 68 15.23 4.86 -4.73
N MET A 69 14.54 5.30 -5.80
CA MET A 69 15.06 6.35 -6.68
C MET A 69 15.35 7.67 -5.96
N LEU A 70 14.52 8.03 -4.98
CA LEU A 70 14.72 9.22 -4.14
C LEU A 70 15.95 9.08 -3.24
N LEU A 71 16.17 7.89 -2.66
CA LEU A 71 17.37 7.61 -1.86
C LEU A 71 18.64 7.65 -2.72
N ASP A 72 18.55 7.14 -3.95
CA ASP A 72 19.64 7.14 -4.92
C ASP A 72 19.84 8.50 -5.62
N GLN A 73 19.03 9.51 -5.27
CA GLN A 73 19.07 10.88 -5.83
C GLN A 73 18.94 10.91 -7.36
N GLU A 74 18.14 10.00 -7.92
CA GLU A 74 17.85 9.95 -9.35
C GLU A 74 17.13 11.23 -9.83
N PRO A 75 17.31 11.63 -11.10
CA PRO A 75 16.71 12.86 -11.62
C PRO A 75 15.19 12.80 -11.59
N LEU A 76 14.57 13.94 -11.29
CA LEU A 76 13.12 14.10 -11.15
C LEU A 76 12.34 13.60 -12.38
N ASP A 77 12.88 13.79 -13.58
CA ASP A 77 12.23 13.34 -14.82
C ASP A 77 12.05 11.81 -14.87
N LYS A 78 13.01 11.06 -14.31
CA LYS A 78 12.93 9.60 -14.22
C LYS A 78 11.83 9.18 -13.24
N ILE A 79 11.74 9.87 -12.11
CA ILE A 79 10.67 9.68 -11.10
C ILE A 79 9.29 9.98 -11.73
N LYS A 80 9.14 11.11 -12.41
CA LYS A 80 7.89 11.51 -13.09
C LYS A 80 7.51 10.57 -14.23
N ASN A 81 8.44 9.82 -14.82
CA ASN A 81 8.11 8.84 -15.84
C ASN A 81 7.33 7.64 -15.26
N ILE A 82 7.64 7.23 -14.02
CA ILE A 82 6.92 6.15 -13.32
C ILE A 82 5.46 6.53 -13.05
N THR A 83 5.20 7.82 -12.82
CA THR A 83 3.86 8.35 -12.53
C THR A 83 3.01 8.57 -13.78
N LYS A 84 3.61 8.57 -14.98
CA LYS A 84 2.91 8.79 -16.26
C LYS A 84 2.32 7.54 -16.90
N ASN A 85 2.68 6.34 -16.43
CA ASN A 85 2.17 5.07 -16.97
C ASN A 85 0.75 4.70 -16.47
N CYS A 86 -0.12 5.69 -16.25
CA CYS A 86 -1.56 5.46 -16.09
C CYS A 86 -2.24 5.53 -17.47
N HIS A 87 -2.71 4.39 -17.96
CA HIS A 87 -3.86 4.33 -18.87
C HIS A 87 -5.14 4.42 -18.06
#